data_AF-A0A8S2FRB3-F1
#
_entry.id   AF-A0A8S2FRB3-F1
#
_cell.length_a   1.000
_cell.length_b   1.000
_cell.length_c   1.000
_cell.angle_alpha   90.00
_cell.angle_beta   90.00
_cell.angle_gamma   90.00
#
_symmetry.space_group_name_H-M   'P 1'
#
loop_
_entity.id
_entity.type
_entity.pdbx_description
1 polymer ?
#
loop_
_entity_poly.entity_id
_entity_poly.type
_entity_poly.pdbx_seq_one_letter_code
_entity_poly.pdbx_strand_id
1 'polypeptide(L)'
;ALDSIQPKRMRYVQAKRLEIFREFVERLSDILVIDVWTDNLFEFTVPTIFVEQKVFLNGVYKLMPFNKNDDILVFVKLYDPKNELLTYIGHFLFSTHNTLRQCMCEISIRLKLPKDTTYFIYEELQTVNCNQFEPIKTSSYDFSFGQACHQPCHVAHFTVQVNDQKLQQYALPRLDDYLKSLENRQKISVINRDNPRHEILFELSLPYKTLIKDVCY
;
A
#
# COMPACT_ATOMS: atom_id res chain seq x y z
N ALA A 1 11.92 11.12 -12.51
CA ALA A 1 11.43 11.49 -11.16
C ALA A 1 11.05 10.23 -10.37
N LEU A 2 10.17 9.38 -10.92
CA LEU A 2 9.76 8.10 -10.30
C LEU A 2 10.92 7.14 -9.98
N ASP A 3 11.94 7.09 -10.85
CA ASP A 3 13.15 6.25 -10.65
C ASP A 3 13.99 6.64 -9.40
N SER A 4 13.66 7.74 -8.70
CA SER A 4 14.35 8.20 -7.48
C SER A 4 13.59 7.95 -6.18
N ILE A 5 12.40 7.33 -6.24
CA ILE A 5 11.58 7.04 -5.06
C ILE A 5 12.20 5.85 -4.33
N GLN A 6 12.86 6.12 -3.20
CA GLN A 6 13.33 5.07 -2.31
C GLN A 6 12.12 4.51 -1.53
N PRO A 7 11.83 3.20 -1.59
CA PRO A 7 10.74 2.61 -0.84
C PRO A 7 10.98 2.79 0.66
N LYS A 8 10.03 3.43 1.36
CA LYS A 8 10.08 3.47 2.83
C LYS A 8 9.75 2.09 3.36
N ARG A 9 10.63 1.51 4.20
CA ARG A 9 10.31 0.26 4.91
C ARG A 9 9.31 0.55 6.03
N MET A 10 8.13 -0.05 5.96
CA MET A 10 7.19 -0.05 7.08
C MET A 10 7.70 -1.02 8.16
N ARG A 11 7.58 -0.63 9.43
CA ARG A 11 7.93 -1.49 10.57
C ARG A 11 6.65 -1.82 11.33
N TYR A 12 6.37 -3.10 11.48
CA TYR A 12 5.28 -3.61 12.32
C TYR A 12 5.87 -4.24 13.57
N VAL A 13 5.14 -4.15 14.68
CA VAL A 13 5.48 -4.87 15.91
C VAL A 13 4.34 -5.84 16.22
N GLN A 14 4.68 -7.13 16.33
CA GLN A 14 3.74 -8.16 16.74
C GLN A 14 3.77 -8.27 18.27
N ALA A 15 2.63 -8.09 18.93
CA ALA A 15 2.57 -8.05 20.39
C ALA A 15 1.71 -9.20 20.93
N LYS A 16 2.28 -10.08 21.75
CA LYS A 16 1.53 -11.23 22.34
C LYS A 16 0.48 -10.85 23.39
N ARG A 17 0.52 -9.63 23.93
CA ARG A 17 -0.43 -9.10 24.92
C ARG A 17 -0.70 -7.62 24.67
N LEU A 18 -1.87 -7.34 24.08
CA LEU A 18 -2.31 -5.99 23.67
C LEU A 18 -2.37 -5.01 24.85
N GLU A 19 -2.83 -5.46 26.02
CA GLU A 19 -3.01 -4.62 27.22
C GLU A 19 -1.67 -4.12 27.76
N ILE A 20 -0.68 -5.02 27.91
CA ILE A 20 0.68 -4.68 28.35
C ILE A 20 1.38 -3.81 27.31
N PHE A 21 1.15 -4.08 26.01
CA PHE A 21 1.73 -3.28 24.95
C PHE A 21 1.14 -1.86 24.93
N ARG A 22 -0.19 -1.69 25.10
CA ARG A 22 -0.79 -0.36 25.23
C ARG A 22 -0.21 0.41 26.41
N GLU A 23 -0.11 -0.21 27.58
CA GLU A 23 0.48 0.43 28.77
C GLU A 23 1.96 0.78 28.55
N PHE A 24 2.74 -0.09 27.89
CA PHE A 24 4.12 0.18 27.53
C PHE A 24 4.27 1.33 26.53
N VAL A 25 3.40 1.39 25.52
CA VAL A 25 3.46 2.39 24.46
C VAL A 25 2.92 3.74 24.93
N GLU A 26 1.84 3.78 25.72
CA GLU A 26 1.33 5.01 26.33
C GLU A 26 2.36 5.64 27.29
N ARG A 27 3.23 4.83 27.90
CA ARG A 27 4.37 5.31 28.72
C ARG A 27 5.55 5.80 27.89
N LEU A 28 5.63 5.41 26.62
CA LEU A 28 6.58 5.98 25.66
C LEU A 28 5.91 7.18 24.99
N SER A 29 6.20 8.40 25.46
CA SER A 29 5.77 9.68 24.86
C SER A 29 6.21 9.91 23.40
N ASP A 30 6.74 8.87 22.76
CA ASP A 30 7.56 8.88 21.55
C ASP A 30 6.97 8.01 20.43
N ILE A 31 5.83 7.35 20.68
CA ILE A 31 5.21 6.40 19.77
C ILE A 31 3.72 6.74 19.61
N LEU A 32 3.25 6.79 18.37
CA LEU A 32 1.82 6.85 18.06
C LEU A 32 1.39 5.47 17.53
N VAL A 33 0.48 4.81 18.26
CA VAL A 33 -0.18 3.58 17.84
C VAL A 33 -1.46 3.98 17.14
N ILE A 34 -1.55 3.69 15.84
CA ILE A 34 -2.68 4.16 15.04
C ILE A 34 -3.58 3.01 14.60
N ASP A 35 -3.03 1.80 14.49
CA ASP A 35 -3.81 0.67 14.00
C ASP A 35 -3.44 -0.65 14.69
N VAL A 36 -4.46 -1.41 15.06
CA VAL A 36 -4.37 -2.73 15.70
C VAL A 36 -5.11 -3.70 14.81
N TRP A 37 -4.35 -4.53 14.10
CA TRP A 37 -4.90 -5.59 13.28
C TRP A 37 -5.13 -6.82 14.15
N THR A 38 -6.39 -7.14 14.38
CA THR A 38 -6.82 -8.44 14.88
C THR A 38 -7.43 -9.20 13.71
N ASP A 39 -6.70 -10.15 13.14
CA ASP A 39 -7.30 -11.10 12.20
C ASP A 39 -8.36 -11.89 12.98
N ASN A 40 -9.63 -11.51 12.85
CA ASN A 40 -10.76 -12.16 13.54
C ASN A 40 -11.03 -13.61 13.06
N LEU A 41 -10.11 -14.20 12.29
CA LEU A 41 -10.28 -15.50 11.65
C LEU A 41 -9.95 -16.68 12.57
N PHE A 42 -9.18 -16.47 13.64
CA PHE A 42 -8.89 -17.52 14.62
C PHE A 42 -8.87 -16.92 16.04
N GLU A 43 -9.46 -17.62 17.02
CA GLU A 43 -9.48 -17.24 18.44
C GLU A 43 -8.08 -17.10 19.10
N PHE A 44 -7.00 -17.28 18.34
CA PHE A 44 -5.61 -17.27 18.80
C PHE A 44 -4.69 -16.32 18.01
N THR A 45 -5.22 -15.41 17.19
CA THR A 45 -4.38 -14.47 16.42
C THR A 45 -3.73 -13.42 17.33
N VAL A 46 -2.41 -13.32 17.20
CA VAL A 46 -1.62 -12.33 17.93
C VAL A 46 -1.85 -10.96 17.26
N PRO A 47 -2.26 -9.93 18.02
CA PRO A 47 -2.50 -8.61 17.46
C PRO A 47 -1.23 -8.03 16.86
N THR A 48 -1.35 -7.53 15.63
CA THR A 48 -0.27 -6.82 14.94
C THR A 48 -0.54 -5.32 15.02
N ILE A 49 0.48 -4.56 15.41
CA ILE A 49 0.30 -3.14 15.71
C ILE A 49 1.21 -2.31 14.79
N PHE A 50 0.63 -1.32 14.14
CA PHE A 50 1.39 -0.29 13.43
C PHE A 50 1.93 0.73 14.43
N VAL A 51 3.23 0.98 14.36
CA VAL A 51 3.97 1.84 15.28
C VAL A 51 4.61 2.95 14.48
N GLU A 52 4.06 4.17 14.58
CA GLU A 52 4.71 5.35 14.04
C GLU A 52 5.79 5.84 15.02
N GLN A 53 6.99 6.07 14.50
CA GLN A 53 8.13 6.60 15.25
C GLN A 53 8.39 8.06 14.88
N LYS A 54 8.78 8.86 15.87
CA LYS A 54 9.17 10.26 15.67
C LYS A 54 10.18 10.40 14.53
N VAL A 55 9.93 11.37 13.65
CA VAL A 55 10.88 11.80 12.62
C VAL A 55 11.68 12.97 13.17
N PHE A 56 12.98 13.00 12.89
CA PHE A 56 13.82 14.16 13.21
C PHE A 56 13.50 15.29 12.22
N LEU A 57 12.80 16.32 12.69
CA LEU A 57 12.45 17.49 11.91
C LEU A 57 12.95 18.74 12.65
N ASN A 58 13.77 19.54 11.97
CA ASN A 58 14.27 20.82 12.49
C ASN A 58 14.94 20.73 13.88
N GLY A 59 15.71 19.67 14.14
CA GLY A 59 16.43 19.51 15.40
C GLY A 59 15.64 18.83 16.52
N VAL A 60 14.36 18.48 16.29
CA VAL A 60 13.49 17.88 17.31
C VAL A 60 12.81 16.63 16.77
N TYR A 61 12.78 15.58 17.59
CA TYR A 61 11.96 14.39 17.35
C TYR A 61 10.53 14.68 17.80
N LYS A 62 9.59 14.82 16.85
CA LYS A 62 8.18 15.06 17.16
C LYS A 62 7.25 14.27 16.23
N LEU A 63 6.19 13.72 16.81
CA LEU A 63 5.05 13.15 16.09
C LEU A 63 4.00 14.25 15.91
N MET A 64 3.29 14.23 14.79
CA MET A 64 2.16 15.14 14.60
C MET A 64 1.06 14.77 15.61
N PRO A 65 0.41 15.76 16.24
CA PRO A 65 -0.75 15.47 17.09
C PRO A 65 -1.85 14.83 16.25
N PHE A 66 -2.55 13.84 16.81
CA PHE A 66 -3.64 13.12 16.16
C PHE A 66 -4.94 13.35 16.93
N ASN A 67 -5.94 13.95 16.29
CA ASN A 67 -7.30 14.09 16.80
C ASN A 67 -8.17 12.96 16.26
N LYS A 68 -8.43 11.96 17.11
CA LYS A 68 -9.27 10.81 16.76
C LYS A 68 -10.67 11.14 16.22
N ASN A 69 -11.21 12.33 16.48
CA ASN A 69 -12.56 12.66 16.01
C ASN A 69 -12.55 13.26 14.60
N ASP A 70 -11.49 14.00 14.28
CA ASP A 70 -11.45 14.85 13.08
C ASP A 70 -10.35 14.48 12.12
N ASP A 71 -9.40 13.63 12.50
CA ASP A 71 -8.25 13.25 11.69
C ASP A 71 -8.35 11.84 11.13
N ILE A 72 -7.70 11.65 9.98
CA ILE A 72 -7.56 10.40 9.26
C ILE A 72 -6.09 10.20 8.87
N LEU A 73 -5.58 9.00 9.13
CA LEU A 73 -4.29 8.54 8.67
C LEU A 73 -4.45 7.89 7.30
N VAL A 74 -3.69 8.35 6.32
CA VAL A 74 -3.81 7.90 4.94
C VAL A 74 -2.52 7.23 4.51
N PHE A 75 -2.55 5.91 4.30
CA PHE A 75 -1.45 5.15 3.71
C PHE A 75 -1.53 5.19 2.19
N VAL A 76 -0.41 5.47 1.52
CA VAL A 76 -0.41 5.59 0.07
C VAL A 76 0.63 4.67 -0.57
N LYS A 77 0.18 3.90 -1.54
CA LYS A 77 1.03 3.17 -2.49
C LYS A 77 0.94 3.82 -3.86
N LEU A 78 2.06 3.84 -4.57
CA LEU A 78 2.14 4.29 -5.95
C LEU A 78 2.34 3.07 -6.85
N TYR A 79 1.44 2.86 -7.80
CA TYR A 79 1.65 1.92 -8.88
C TYR A 79 2.47 2.58 -9.99
N ASP A 80 3.58 1.94 -10.36
CA ASP A 80 4.42 2.31 -11.48
C ASP A 80 4.28 1.28 -12.62
N PRO A 81 3.52 1.60 -13.68
CA PRO A 81 3.32 0.73 -14.83
C PRO A 81 4.60 0.40 -15.60
N LYS A 82 5.62 1.28 -15.54
CA LYS A 82 6.89 1.07 -16.25
C LYS A 82 7.67 -0.10 -15.66
N ASN A 83 7.65 -0.20 -14.33
CA ASN A 83 8.43 -1.19 -13.57
C ASN A 83 7.55 -2.32 -13.01
N GLU A 84 6.24 -2.29 -13.29
CA GLU A 84 5.24 -3.26 -12.77
C GLU A 84 5.34 -3.41 -11.25
N LEU A 85 5.39 -2.29 -10.53
CA LEU A 85 5.69 -2.28 -9.09
C LEU A 85 4.72 -1.39 -8.31
N LEU A 86 4.27 -1.90 -7.15
CA LEU A 86 3.65 -1.10 -6.10
C LEU A 86 4.69 -0.64 -5.10
N THR A 87 4.87 0.68 -5.00
CA THR A 87 5.82 1.30 -4.08
C THR A 87 5.08 1.99 -2.94
N TYR A 88 5.37 1.63 -1.70
CA TYR A 88 4.86 2.40 -0.56
C TYR A 88 5.56 3.76 -0.47
N ILE A 89 4.80 4.85 -0.55
CA ILE A 89 5.32 6.23 -0.57
C ILE A 89 5.14 6.94 0.78
N GLY A 90 4.72 6.21 1.80
CA GLY A 90 4.51 6.71 3.14
C GLY A 90 3.04 6.90 3.49
N HIS A 91 2.82 7.49 4.65
CA HIS A 91 1.51 7.91 5.12
C HIS A 91 1.44 9.43 5.23
N PHE A 92 0.23 9.93 5.40
CA PHE A 92 -0.10 11.33 5.60
C PHE A 92 -1.16 11.44 6.68
N LEU A 93 -1.13 12.54 7.42
CA LEU A 93 -2.16 12.88 8.38
C LEU A 93 -2.98 14.04 7.79
N PHE A 94 -4.29 13.84 7.71
CA PHE A 94 -5.23 14.84 7.22
C PHE A 94 -6.41 14.97 8.19
N SER A 95 -7.10 16.10 8.15
CA SER A 95 -8.45 16.16 8.68
C SER A 95 -9.40 15.42 7.73
N THR A 96 -10.43 14.78 8.28
CA THR A 96 -11.55 14.17 7.55
C THR A 96 -12.30 15.17 6.67
N HIS A 97 -12.18 16.47 6.94
CA HIS A 97 -12.70 17.57 6.12
C HIS A 97 -11.81 17.95 4.93
N ASN A 98 -10.54 17.54 4.93
CA ASN A 98 -9.66 17.77 3.78
C ASN A 98 -10.13 16.97 2.58
N THR A 99 -9.87 17.49 1.37
CA THR A 99 -10.28 16.85 0.12
C THR A 99 -9.23 15.88 -0.41
N LEU A 100 -9.66 14.90 -1.21
CA LEU A 100 -8.72 14.02 -1.91
C LEU A 100 -7.80 14.79 -2.85
N ARG A 101 -8.25 15.91 -3.44
CA ARG A 101 -7.38 16.79 -4.23
C ARG A 101 -6.21 17.32 -3.41
N GLN A 102 -6.45 17.75 -2.16
CA GLN A 102 -5.37 18.19 -1.27
C GLN A 102 -4.38 17.06 -1.00
N CYS A 103 -4.86 15.82 -0.81
CA CYS A 103 -4.00 14.64 -0.71
C CYS A 103 -3.11 14.44 -1.95
N MET A 104 -3.68 14.56 -3.15
CA MET A 104 -2.91 14.42 -4.40
C MET A 104 -1.86 15.51 -4.58
N CYS A 105 -2.14 16.74 -4.13
CA CYS A 105 -1.16 17.81 -4.10
C CYS A 105 0.04 17.46 -3.21
N GLU A 106 -0.21 16.95 -1.99
CA GLU A 106 0.84 16.53 -1.06
C GLU A 106 1.66 15.34 -1.60
N ILE A 107 1.01 14.38 -2.24
CA ILE A 107 1.69 13.29 -2.95
C ILE A 107 2.57 13.84 -4.06
N SER A 108 2.07 14.77 -4.88
CA SER A 108 2.83 15.37 -5.97
C SER A 108 4.08 16.10 -5.46
N ILE A 109 3.96 16.86 -4.36
CA ILE A 109 5.08 17.52 -3.70
C ILE A 109 6.11 16.49 -3.22
N ARG A 110 5.65 15.43 -2.54
CA ARG A 110 6.52 14.36 -2.02
C ARG A 110 7.28 13.63 -3.13
N LEU A 111 6.61 13.39 -4.26
CA LEU A 111 7.19 12.70 -5.42
C LEU A 111 7.94 13.65 -6.37
N LYS A 112 7.98 14.95 -6.08
CA LYS A 112 8.57 16.00 -6.93
C LYS A 112 7.97 15.98 -8.34
N LEU A 113 6.66 15.77 -8.42
CA LEU A 113 5.88 15.76 -9.67
C LEU A 113 5.27 17.15 -9.93
N PRO A 114 4.96 17.47 -11.20
CA PRO A 114 4.26 18.70 -11.56
C PRO A 114 2.92 18.86 -10.81
N LYS A 115 2.52 20.10 -10.53
CA LYS A 115 1.28 20.40 -9.77
C LYS A 115 0.00 20.01 -10.52
N ASP A 116 0.08 19.94 -11.84
CA ASP A 116 -0.99 19.55 -12.75
C ASP A 116 -1.04 18.03 -13.00
N THR A 117 -0.25 17.24 -12.26
CA THR A 117 -0.27 15.78 -12.38
C THR A 117 -1.66 15.25 -12.02
N THR A 118 -2.27 14.53 -12.95
CA THR A 118 -3.52 13.80 -12.73
C THR A 118 -3.25 12.36 -12.30
N TYR A 119 -4.14 11.80 -11.49
CA TYR A 119 -3.99 10.46 -10.92
C TYR A 119 -5.25 9.63 -11.16
N PHE A 120 -5.08 8.31 -11.29
CA PHE A 120 -6.10 7.34 -10.94
C PHE A 120 -5.94 6.98 -9.47
N ILE A 121 -7.06 6.92 -8.74
CA ILE A 121 -7.07 6.67 -7.30
C ILE A 121 -7.97 5.47 -7.04
N TYR A 122 -7.47 4.55 -6.23
CA TYR A 122 -8.17 3.36 -5.79
C TYR A 122 -8.13 3.32 -4.26
N GLU A 123 -9.29 3.16 -3.62
CA GLU A 123 -9.36 2.83 -2.20
C GLU A 123 -9.10 1.33 -2.03
N GLU A 124 -8.14 0.98 -1.17
CA GLU A 124 -7.87 -0.40 -0.82
C GLU A 124 -8.75 -0.80 0.36
N LEU A 125 -9.72 -1.67 0.11
CA LEU A 125 -10.59 -2.25 1.12
C LEU A 125 -10.08 -3.63 1.47
N GLN A 126 -9.65 -3.81 2.71
CA GLN A 126 -9.28 -5.12 3.18
C GLN A 126 -10.54 -5.95 3.44
N THR A 127 -10.61 -7.13 2.83
CA THR A 127 -11.65 -8.12 3.12
C THR A 127 -11.04 -9.36 3.76
N VAL A 128 -11.89 -10.27 4.22
CA VAL A 128 -11.49 -11.50 4.91
C VAL A 128 -10.50 -12.36 4.10
N ASN A 129 -10.59 -12.33 2.76
CA ASN A 129 -9.83 -13.24 1.90
C ASN A 129 -8.87 -12.53 0.92
N CYS A 130 -9.05 -11.24 0.68
CA CYS A 130 -8.21 -10.47 -0.24
C CYS A 130 -8.37 -8.96 -0.04
N ASN A 131 -7.48 -8.18 -0.65
CA ASN A 131 -7.67 -6.74 -0.78
C ASN A 131 -8.51 -6.47 -2.03
N GLN A 132 -9.59 -5.71 -1.88
CA GLN A 132 -10.37 -5.14 -2.96
C GLN A 132 -9.88 -3.72 -3.26
N PHE A 133 -9.90 -3.32 -4.52
CA PHE A 133 -9.42 -2.02 -4.97
C PHE A 133 -10.57 -1.30 -5.67
N GLU A 134 -11.21 -0.37 -4.97
CA GLU A 134 -12.38 0.34 -5.49
C GLU A 134 -11.95 1.65 -6.17
N PRO A 135 -12.16 1.81 -7.49
CA PRO A 135 -11.74 3.01 -8.21
C PRO A 135 -12.62 4.20 -7.84
N ILE A 136 -11.98 5.32 -7.53
CA ILE A 136 -12.64 6.59 -7.30
C ILE A 136 -12.89 7.28 -8.63
N LYS A 137 -14.14 7.21 -9.11
CA LYS A 137 -14.54 7.55 -10.50
C LYS A 137 -14.58 9.05 -10.82
N THR A 138 -14.53 9.92 -9.83
CA THR A 138 -14.65 11.38 -10.01
C THR A 138 -13.30 12.02 -10.28
N SER A 139 -13.15 12.78 -11.37
CA SER A 139 -11.87 13.42 -11.74
C SER A 139 -11.53 14.70 -10.95
N SER A 140 -12.51 15.32 -10.28
CA SER A 140 -12.28 16.55 -9.50
C SER A 140 -11.65 16.29 -8.15
N TYR A 141 -11.93 15.15 -7.52
CA TYR A 141 -11.45 14.81 -6.17
C TYR A 141 -11.73 15.89 -5.10
N ASP A 142 -12.74 16.74 -5.33
CA ASP A 142 -13.08 17.91 -4.50
C ASP A 142 -14.03 17.59 -3.32
N PHE A 143 -14.17 16.32 -2.99
CA PHE A 143 -14.94 15.84 -1.85
C PHE A 143 -14.00 15.47 -0.70
N SER A 144 -14.51 15.58 0.52
CA SER A 144 -13.73 15.33 1.72
C SER A 144 -13.44 13.83 1.91
N PHE A 145 -12.44 13.49 2.73
CA PHE A 145 -12.20 12.08 3.09
C PHE A 145 -13.42 11.41 3.69
N GLY A 146 -14.18 12.12 4.55
CA GLY A 146 -15.43 11.59 5.11
C GLY A 146 -16.53 11.30 4.08
N GLN A 147 -16.45 11.89 2.88
CA GLN A 147 -17.32 11.60 1.74
C GLN A 147 -16.74 10.55 0.79
N ALA A 148 -15.41 10.43 0.76
CA ALA A 148 -14.66 9.59 -0.15
C ALA A 148 -14.62 8.13 0.28
N CYS A 149 -14.31 7.90 1.55
CA CYS A 149 -14.00 6.56 2.06
C CYS A 149 -15.29 5.75 2.23
N HIS A 150 -15.24 4.48 1.82
CA HIS A 150 -16.41 3.59 1.92
C HIS A 150 -16.77 3.26 3.37
N GLN A 151 -15.79 3.31 4.28
CA GLN A 151 -16.00 3.07 5.70
C GLN A 151 -15.57 4.29 6.53
N PRO A 152 -16.29 4.61 7.63
CA PRO A 152 -15.86 5.63 8.58
C PRO A 152 -14.69 5.07 9.39
N CYS A 153 -13.50 5.10 8.80
CA CYS A 153 -12.27 4.63 9.42
C CYS A 153 -11.32 5.81 9.68
N HIS A 154 -10.58 5.72 10.79
CA HIS A 154 -9.47 6.64 11.09
C HIS A 154 -8.23 6.34 10.24
N VAL A 155 -8.26 5.28 9.44
CA VAL A 155 -7.16 4.80 8.62
C VAL A 155 -7.68 4.45 7.23
N ALA A 156 -7.22 5.16 6.20
CA ALA A 156 -7.52 4.86 4.80
C ALA A 156 -6.27 4.38 4.07
N HIS A 157 -6.46 3.47 3.11
CA HIS A 157 -5.40 2.98 2.25
C HIS A 157 -5.75 3.35 0.80
N PHE A 158 -4.87 4.07 0.13
CA PHE A 158 -5.02 4.38 -1.29
C PHE A 158 -3.86 3.82 -2.10
N THR A 159 -4.19 3.21 -3.23
CA THR A 159 -3.25 3.06 -4.32
C THR A 159 -3.51 4.15 -5.35
N VAL A 160 -2.46 4.88 -5.72
CA VAL A 160 -2.51 5.90 -6.77
C VAL A 160 -1.65 5.49 -7.95
N GLN A 161 -2.06 5.91 -9.14
CA GLN A 161 -1.31 5.73 -10.39
C GLN A 161 -1.30 7.07 -11.12
N VAL A 162 -0.13 7.50 -11.61
CA VAL A 162 -0.05 8.70 -12.46
C VAL A 162 -0.81 8.43 -13.77
N ASN A 163 -1.72 9.34 -14.11
CA ASN A 163 -2.40 9.33 -15.40
C ASN A 163 -1.57 10.12 -16.42
N ASP A 164 -0.75 9.41 -17.20
CA ASP A 164 0.03 9.97 -18.29
C ASP A 164 -0.35 9.38 -19.66
N GLN A 165 0.13 9.99 -20.73
CA GLN A 165 -0.14 9.52 -22.10
C GLN A 165 0.67 8.26 -22.46
N LYS A 166 1.72 7.96 -21.70
CA LYS A 166 2.64 6.86 -21.96
C LYS A 166 2.09 5.53 -21.49
N LEU A 167 1.05 5.51 -20.67
CA LEU A 167 0.47 4.29 -20.10
C LEU A 167 0.29 3.15 -21.11
N GLN A 168 -0.20 3.45 -22.32
CA GLN A 168 -0.49 2.44 -23.36
C GLN A 168 0.75 1.71 -23.89
N GLN A 169 1.96 2.19 -23.61
CA GLN A 169 3.20 1.55 -24.05
C GLN A 169 3.67 0.44 -23.09
N TYR A 170 3.10 0.35 -21.89
CA TYR A 170 3.50 -0.61 -20.87
C TYR A 170 2.66 -1.88 -20.93
N ALA A 171 3.25 -3.00 -20.52
CA ALA A 171 2.58 -4.31 -20.54
C ALA A 171 1.35 -4.37 -19.62
N LEU A 172 1.44 -3.72 -18.46
CA LEU A 172 0.37 -3.63 -17.45
C LEU A 172 0.01 -2.15 -17.23
N PRO A 173 -0.73 -1.53 -18.17
CA PRO A 173 -0.93 -0.09 -18.20
C PRO A 173 -1.77 0.43 -17.02
N ARG A 174 -2.62 -0.42 -16.41
CA ARG A 174 -3.46 -0.08 -15.26
C ARG A 174 -3.16 -0.95 -14.05
N LEU A 175 -3.45 -0.41 -12.87
CA LEU A 175 -3.43 -1.17 -11.62
C LEU A 175 -4.27 -2.45 -11.72
N ASP A 176 -5.46 -2.38 -12.33
CA ASP A 176 -6.34 -3.54 -12.48
C ASP A 176 -5.69 -4.66 -13.31
N ASP A 177 -4.90 -4.30 -14.32
CA ASP A 177 -4.15 -5.27 -15.13
C ASP A 177 -3.04 -5.92 -14.28
N TYR A 178 -2.34 -5.10 -13.48
CA TYR A 178 -1.31 -5.58 -12.56
C TYR A 178 -1.86 -6.53 -11.50
N LEU A 179 -2.95 -6.18 -10.84
CA LEU A 179 -3.59 -7.02 -9.82
C LEU A 179 -4.05 -8.35 -10.42
N LYS A 180 -4.70 -8.32 -11.59
CA LYS A 180 -5.05 -9.54 -12.33
C LYS A 180 -3.82 -10.36 -12.68
N SER A 181 -2.70 -9.74 -13.04
CA SER A 181 -1.45 -10.46 -13.33
C SER A 181 -0.90 -11.18 -12.09
N LEU A 182 -1.04 -10.58 -10.90
CA LEU A 182 -0.61 -11.17 -9.63
C LEU A 182 -1.51 -12.33 -9.21
N GLU A 183 -2.82 -12.17 -9.31
CA GLU A 183 -3.78 -13.25 -9.00
C GLU A 183 -3.57 -14.47 -9.89
N ASN A 184 -3.17 -14.24 -11.14
CA ASN A 184 -2.87 -15.30 -12.09
C ASN A 184 -1.41 -15.77 -12.01
N ARG A 185 -0.53 -15.27 -11.13
CA ARG A 185 0.86 -15.75 -11.08
C ARG A 185 0.94 -17.10 -10.36
N GLN A 186 1.58 -18.05 -11.01
CA GLN A 186 1.98 -19.33 -10.43
C GLN A 186 3.50 -19.42 -10.36
N LYS A 187 3.99 -19.94 -9.24
CA LYS A 187 5.40 -20.32 -9.09
C LYS A 187 5.57 -21.76 -9.59
N ILE A 188 6.49 -21.95 -10.51
CA ILE A 188 6.79 -23.24 -11.13
C ILE A 188 8.26 -23.57 -10.86
N SER A 189 8.50 -24.70 -10.23
CA SER A 189 9.85 -25.22 -10.03
C SER A 189 10.22 -26.13 -11.18
N VAL A 190 11.32 -25.83 -11.88
CA VAL A 190 11.84 -26.67 -12.96
C VAL A 190 12.90 -27.60 -12.38
N ILE A 191 12.69 -28.90 -12.57
CA ILE A 191 13.59 -29.96 -12.07
C ILE A 191 14.25 -30.69 -13.24
N ASN A 192 15.48 -31.16 -13.03
CA ASN A 192 16.08 -32.10 -13.96
C ASN A 192 15.50 -33.50 -13.71
N ARG A 193 14.73 -34.03 -14.67
CA ARG A 193 14.15 -35.38 -14.58
C ARG A 193 15.21 -36.48 -14.46
N ASP A 194 16.35 -36.29 -15.11
CA ASP A 194 17.42 -37.30 -15.16
C ASP A 194 18.34 -37.24 -13.92
N ASN A 195 18.16 -36.25 -13.05
CA ASN A 195 18.84 -36.19 -11.76
C ASN A 195 18.00 -36.93 -10.70
N PRO A 196 18.47 -38.05 -10.15
CA PRO A 196 17.72 -38.84 -9.15
C PRO A 196 17.48 -38.09 -7.84
N ARG A 197 18.15 -36.95 -7.61
CA ARG A 197 17.91 -36.09 -6.44
C ARG A 197 16.76 -35.11 -6.62
N HIS A 198 16.18 -35.01 -7.82
CA HIS A 198 15.12 -34.05 -8.16
C HIS A 198 15.43 -32.60 -7.72
N GLU A 199 16.69 -32.21 -7.82
CA GLU A 199 17.12 -30.86 -7.45
C GLU A 199 16.42 -29.82 -8.35
N ILE A 200 15.88 -28.76 -7.73
CA ILE A 200 15.30 -27.62 -8.42
C ILE A 200 16.45 -26.90 -9.14
N LEU A 201 16.37 -26.84 -10.47
CA LEU A 201 17.35 -26.12 -11.28
C LEU A 201 17.13 -24.61 -11.17
N PHE A 202 15.88 -24.18 -11.37
CA PHE A 202 15.44 -22.80 -11.25
C PHE A 202 13.93 -22.74 -11.02
N GLU A 203 13.47 -21.59 -10.54
CA GLU A 203 12.05 -21.30 -10.33
C GLU A 203 11.61 -20.20 -11.30
N LEU A 204 10.43 -20.39 -11.89
CA LEU A 204 9.77 -19.41 -12.74
C LEU A 204 8.52 -18.88 -12.04
N SER A 205 8.19 -17.62 -12.27
CA SER A 205 6.86 -17.08 -11.99
C SER A 205 6.18 -16.75 -13.30
N LEU A 206 5.15 -17.51 -13.64
CA LEU A 206 4.44 -17.40 -14.91
C LEU A 206 2.94 -17.17 -14.66
N PRO A 207 2.24 -16.44 -15.54
CA PRO A 207 0.79 -16.42 -15.55
C PRO A 207 0.19 -17.84 -15.66
N TYR A 208 -0.95 -18.07 -15.02
CA TYR A 208 -1.63 -19.37 -14.96
C TYR A 208 -2.08 -19.85 -16.34
N LYS A 209 -2.35 -18.91 -17.25
CA LYS A 209 -2.75 -19.18 -18.63
C LYS A 209 -1.58 -19.29 -19.62
N THR A 210 -0.33 -19.32 -19.14
CA THR A 210 0.85 -19.48 -20.00
C THR A 210 0.79 -20.82 -20.74
N LEU A 211 0.91 -20.79 -22.07
CA LEU A 211 0.92 -21.98 -22.91
C LEU A 211 2.35 -22.52 -23.06
N ILE A 212 2.47 -23.80 -23.41
CA ILE A 212 3.78 -24.46 -23.59
C ILE A 212 4.65 -23.70 -24.60
N LYS A 213 4.05 -23.20 -25.69
CA LYS A 213 4.75 -22.41 -26.73
C LYS A 213 5.31 -21.06 -26.22
N ASP A 214 4.80 -20.57 -25.11
CA ASP A 214 5.24 -19.30 -24.51
C ASP A 214 6.46 -19.51 -23.59
N VAL A 215 6.75 -20.77 -23.23
CA VAL A 215 7.84 -21.19 -22.34
C VAL A 215 8.95 -21.90 -23.10
N CYS A 216 8.60 -22.68 -24.11
CA CYS A 216 9.51 -23.51 -24.88
C CYS A 216 9.64 -22.98 -26.31
N TYR A 217 10.87 -22.63 -26.71
CA TYR A 217 11.28 -22.45 -28.10
C TYR A 217 11.99 -23.71 -28.60
#